data_AF-N4WPS3-F1
#
_entry.id   AF-N4WPS3-F1
#
_cell.length_a   1.000
_cell.length_b   1.000
_cell.length_c   1.000
_cell.angle_alpha   90.00
_cell.angle_beta   90.00
_cell.angle_gamma   90.00
#
_symmetry.space_group_name_H-M   'P 1'
#
loop_
_entity.id
_entity.type
_entity.pdbx_description
1 polymer ?
#
loop_
_entity_poly.entity_id
_entity_poly.type
_entity_poly.pdbx_seq_one_letter_code
_entity_poly.pdbx_strand_id
1 'polypeptide(L)'
;MLATATRPAVAGPNGKATYHTVTALKRWSCDDKELPPVSEIKAIHVYDFDNTLFASPLPNKQLWNSATIGQLGSPDMFLNGGWWHDSNILAATGQGLEKEEARAWQGWWNEQIVELVESSMAQKDALSVLLTGRGESNFADLVKRIIRSRRLEFDMVCLKPAIGPAGQKFKSTMEFKQELLKDIVYTYKDAEKLHIYEDRVKHTKGFRDFFFQFNEGLIRAQTQASRRPITTEVIQVPENATSLDPVAEIAEIQKMINTHNIQVKSGNVPPGTPPYQIKKTVFYTGYMIPPDMTEKLTSLVSLPPGAPKDDIRYLANSILITPKPCPKSILDKVGGIGAKVRWRVTAVSCFENKLWAARVETVPKGAKFYSENPVPTVVLAIRKNGRPADAARISNWHPVPQEQAFEFDTVVGEKQMLRIEEETANESEYESYFPNKSHRKEDQNGRNDNSRSNPGRGGRDRDERPGGYRGGNRDRGRGSNRHTSYGQRGGARSGHRGDRGGGRGRGRGGQSQYRSLDDVDSGNRGPDNNPDAFY
;
A
#
# COMPACT_ATOMS: atom_id res chain seq x y z
N MET A 1 20.19 -28.87 -48.95
CA MET A 1 19.54 -28.65 -47.64
C MET A 1 18.61 -27.47 -47.79
N LEU A 2 17.29 -27.73 -47.84
CA LEU A 2 16.27 -26.75 -48.17
C LEU A 2 15.83 -26.00 -46.91
N ALA A 3 16.00 -24.67 -46.93
CA ALA A 3 15.47 -23.76 -45.94
C ALA A 3 13.93 -23.73 -46.03
N THR A 4 13.27 -24.35 -45.06
CA THR A 4 11.82 -24.28 -44.91
C THR A 4 11.43 -22.93 -44.31
N ALA A 5 10.98 -22.03 -45.19
CA ALA A 5 10.41 -20.74 -44.83
C ALA A 5 9.14 -20.94 -43.98
N THR A 6 9.20 -20.57 -42.71
CA THR A 6 8.05 -20.41 -41.82
C THR A 6 7.17 -19.27 -42.32
N ARG A 7 5.91 -19.58 -42.68
CA ARG A 7 4.89 -18.58 -43.02
C ARG A 7 4.64 -17.64 -41.83
N PRO A 8 4.43 -16.33 -42.05
CA PRO A 8 4.14 -15.39 -40.98
C PRO A 8 2.73 -15.61 -40.41
N ALA A 9 2.63 -15.62 -39.08
CA ALA A 9 1.36 -15.49 -38.37
C ALA A 9 0.92 -14.02 -38.34
N VAL A 10 -0.40 -13.83 -38.19
CA VAL A 10 -1.20 -12.63 -38.47
C VAL A 10 -0.59 -11.30 -37.97
N ALA A 11 -0.69 -10.29 -38.84
CA ALA A 11 -0.17 -8.94 -38.70
C ALA A 11 -0.71 -8.19 -37.46
N GLY A 12 0.21 -7.61 -36.69
CA GLY A 12 -0.09 -6.51 -35.78
C GLY A 12 -0.46 -5.22 -36.54
N PRO A 13 -0.81 -4.13 -35.83
CA PRO A 13 -1.39 -2.91 -36.40
C PRO A 13 -0.55 -2.21 -37.49
N ASN A 14 0.72 -2.59 -37.65
CA ASN A 14 1.67 -1.99 -38.59
C ASN A 14 2.14 -2.94 -39.72
N GLY A 15 1.51 -4.09 -39.94
CA GLY A 15 1.79 -4.92 -41.12
C GLY A 15 3.20 -5.54 -41.22
N LYS A 16 4.03 -5.44 -40.18
CA LYS A 16 5.32 -6.15 -40.10
C LYS A 16 5.10 -7.55 -39.53
N ALA A 17 5.55 -8.57 -40.25
CA ALA A 17 5.54 -9.95 -39.79
C ALA A 17 6.34 -10.10 -38.49
N THR A 18 5.72 -10.60 -37.42
CA THR A 18 6.42 -10.98 -36.19
C THR A 18 7.08 -12.34 -36.41
N TYR A 19 8.39 -12.33 -36.62
CA TYR A 19 9.18 -13.55 -36.74
C TYR A 19 9.50 -14.09 -35.35
N HIS A 20 8.71 -15.07 -34.89
CA HIS A 20 8.99 -15.84 -33.66
C HIS A 20 10.24 -16.70 -33.86
N THR A 21 11.40 -16.10 -33.58
CA THR A 21 12.73 -16.68 -33.77
C THR A 21 13.55 -16.45 -32.52
N VAL A 22 14.52 -17.32 -32.26
CA VAL A 22 15.43 -17.20 -31.10
C VAL A 22 16.16 -15.84 -31.11
N THR A 23 16.61 -15.39 -32.29
CA THR A 23 17.27 -14.08 -32.45
C THR A 23 16.35 -12.90 -32.11
N ALA A 24 15.07 -12.95 -32.52
CA ALA A 24 14.12 -11.90 -32.17
C ALA A 24 13.80 -11.93 -30.67
N LEU A 25 13.67 -13.14 -30.10
CA LEU A 25 13.37 -13.34 -28.69
C LEU A 25 14.48 -12.80 -27.77
N LYS A 26 15.76 -12.92 -28.18
CA LYS A 26 16.91 -12.40 -27.43
C LYS A 26 16.79 -10.90 -27.10
N ARG A 27 16.11 -10.11 -27.94
CA ARG A 27 15.90 -8.66 -27.74
C ARG A 27 15.03 -8.31 -26.53
N TRP A 28 14.33 -9.28 -25.95
CA TRP A 28 13.58 -9.10 -24.72
C TRP A 28 14.44 -9.24 -23.47
N SER A 29 15.62 -9.84 -23.57
CA SER A 29 16.50 -10.03 -22.42
C SER A 29 17.55 -8.92 -22.35
N CYS A 30 17.82 -8.46 -21.12
CA CYS A 30 18.89 -7.51 -20.83
C CYS A 30 20.23 -8.20 -20.48
N ASP A 31 20.33 -9.51 -20.76
CA ASP A 31 21.56 -10.29 -20.67
C ASP A 31 21.91 -10.86 -22.06
N ASP A 32 23.21 -11.03 -22.32
CA ASP A 32 23.74 -11.35 -23.65
C ASP A 32 23.86 -12.86 -23.92
N LYS A 33 23.29 -13.69 -23.05
CA LYS A 33 23.38 -15.15 -23.11
C LYS A 33 22.79 -15.68 -24.42
N GLU A 34 23.48 -16.64 -25.03
CA GLU A 34 22.96 -17.35 -26.19
C GLU A 34 21.80 -18.25 -25.77
N LEU A 35 20.71 -18.16 -26.52
CA LEU A 35 19.49 -18.89 -26.23
C LEU A 35 19.53 -20.28 -26.88
N PRO A 36 19.01 -21.32 -26.19
CA PRO A 36 19.04 -22.68 -26.69
C PRO A 36 18.22 -22.85 -27.99
N PRO A 37 18.58 -23.81 -28.86
CA PRO A 37 17.81 -24.13 -30.05
C PRO A 37 16.37 -24.54 -29.73
N VAL A 38 15.42 -24.14 -30.58
CA VAL A 38 13.98 -24.43 -30.41
C VAL A 38 13.68 -25.91 -30.19
N SER A 39 14.40 -26.79 -30.89
CA SER A 39 14.20 -28.24 -30.84
C SER A 39 14.63 -28.89 -29.52
N GLU A 40 15.47 -28.22 -28.73
CA GLU A 40 16.01 -28.75 -27.48
C GLU A 40 15.11 -28.46 -26.27
N ILE A 41 14.21 -27.47 -26.38
CA ILE A 41 13.38 -27.03 -25.26
C ILE A 41 12.01 -27.69 -25.29
N LYS A 42 11.68 -28.36 -24.17
CA LYS A 42 10.41 -29.04 -23.89
C LYS A 42 9.63 -28.41 -22.75
N ALA A 43 10.29 -27.68 -21.86
CA ALA A 43 9.66 -26.96 -20.75
C ALA A 43 10.10 -25.50 -20.71
N ILE A 44 9.23 -24.62 -20.23
CA ILE A 44 9.52 -23.21 -19.98
C ILE A 44 9.19 -22.92 -18.52
N HIS A 45 10.16 -22.43 -17.76
CA HIS A 45 10.01 -22.06 -16.36
C HIS A 45 10.23 -20.56 -16.18
N VAL A 46 9.21 -19.87 -15.67
CA VAL A 46 9.19 -18.42 -15.51
C VAL A 46 9.08 -18.07 -14.04
N TYR A 47 10.01 -17.27 -13.56
CA TYR A 47 10.09 -16.84 -12.17
C TYR A 47 9.91 -15.33 -12.10
N ASP A 48 8.88 -14.85 -11.41
CA ASP A 48 8.81 -13.43 -11.06
C ASP A 48 9.93 -13.08 -10.07
N PHE A 49 10.42 -11.85 -10.14
CA PHE A 49 11.50 -11.39 -9.24
C PHE A 49 10.96 -10.94 -7.88
N ASP A 50 10.20 -9.84 -7.87
CA ASP A 50 9.77 -9.15 -6.66
C ASP A 50 8.80 -9.99 -5.83
N ASN A 51 9.15 -10.24 -4.57
CA ASN A 51 8.39 -11.01 -3.58
C ASN A 51 8.05 -12.47 -3.97
N THR A 52 8.60 -12.92 -5.10
CA THR A 52 8.54 -14.30 -5.57
C THR A 52 9.90 -14.97 -5.37
N LEU A 53 10.92 -14.57 -6.14
CA LEU A 53 12.30 -15.07 -5.99
C LEU A 53 13.06 -14.30 -4.90
N PHE A 54 12.89 -12.97 -4.86
CA PHE A 54 13.63 -12.05 -3.99
C PHE A 54 12.67 -11.21 -3.15
N ALA A 55 12.92 -11.10 -1.85
CA ALA A 55 12.09 -10.37 -0.89
C ALA A 55 12.30 -8.85 -0.99
N SER A 56 11.95 -8.28 -2.13
CA SER A 56 12.03 -6.83 -2.37
C SER A 56 11.27 -6.05 -1.30
N PRO A 57 11.88 -5.05 -0.66
CA PRO A 57 11.28 -4.37 0.48
C PRO A 57 9.98 -3.64 0.08
N LEU A 58 9.01 -3.67 0.99
CA LEU A 58 7.77 -2.89 0.92
C LEU A 58 7.88 -1.64 1.82
N PRO A 59 7.11 -0.56 1.52
CA PRO A 59 7.01 0.58 2.41
C PRO A 59 6.57 0.16 3.82
N ASN A 60 7.27 0.64 4.84
CA ASN A 60 7.03 0.25 6.22
C ASN A 60 5.73 0.88 6.75
N LYS A 61 4.72 0.04 6.96
CA LYS A 61 3.40 0.41 7.49
C LYS A 61 3.40 0.93 8.92
N GLN A 62 4.48 0.72 9.66
CA GLN A 62 4.65 1.27 11.00
C GLN A 62 5.23 2.68 10.97
N LEU A 63 5.90 3.06 9.87
CA LEU A 63 6.48 4.39 9.70
C LEU A 63 5.52 5.31 8.97
N TRP A 64 4.96 4.89 7.84
CA TRP A 64 4.20 5.75 6.96
C TRP A 64 2.69 5.59 7.13
N ASN A 65 1.95 6.69 7.03
CA ASN A 65 0.50 6.61 6.97
C ASN A 65 0.01 5.95 5.67
N SER A 66 -1.23 5.46 5.69
CA SER A 66 -1.82 4.72 4.56
C SER A 66 -1.83 5.53 3.25
N ALA A 67 -2.04 6.84 3.35
CA ALA A 67 -2.06 7.74 2.21
C ALA A 67 -0.67 7.85 1.55
N THR A 68 0.38 8.00 2.36
CA THR A 68 1.77 8.08 1.89
C THR A 68 2.23 6.77 1.26
N ILE A 69 1.82 5.62 1.80
CA ILE A 69 2.10 4.33 1.16
C ILE A 69 1.47 4.26 -0.25
N GLY A 70 0.24 4.76 -0.39
CA GLY A 70 -0.41 4.86 -1.70
C GLY A 70 0.32 5.80 -2.65
N GLN A 71 0.79 6.95 -2.15
CA GLN A 71 1.60 7.90 -2.91
C GLN A 71 2.94 7.30 -3.35
N LEU A 72 3.70 6.70 -2.43
CA LEU A 72 4.98 6.06 -2.71
C LEU A 72 4.86 4.96 -3.76
N GLY A 73 3.74 4.22 -3.79
CA GLY A 73 3.50 3.22 -4.84
C GLY A 73 3.25 3.81 -6.23
N SER A 74 2.90 5.09 -6.33
CA SER A 74 2.54 5.75 -7.60
C SER A 74 3.77 6.09 -8.45
N PRO A 75 3.76 5.79 -9.77
CA PRO A 75 4.79 6.29 -10.69
C PRO A 75 4.86 7.82 -10.74
N ASP A 76 3.75 8.52 -10.45
CA ASP A 76 3.65 9.96 -10.68
C ASP A 76 3.91 10.80 -9.42
N MET A 77 4.24 10.16 -8.29
CA MET A 77 4.49 10.88 -7.03
C MET A 77 5.71 11.78 -7.10
N PHE A 78 6.78 11.30 -7.73
CA PHE A 78 8.00 12.09 -7.95
C PHE A 78 8.37 12.08 -9.42
N LEU A 79 9.14 13.08 -9.86
CA LEU A 79 9.59 13.20 -11.25
C LEU A 79 10.42 12.01 -11.72
N ASN A 80 11.14 11.37 -10.80
CA ASN A 80 11.94 10.15 -11.02
C ASN A 80 11.18 8.85 -10.71
N GLY A 81 9.88 8.93 -10.41
CA GLY A 81 9.06 7.77 -10.07
C GLY A 81 8.92 7.49 -8.57
N GLY A 82 7.97 6.62 -8.22
CA GLY A 82 7.77 6.13 -6.85
C GLY A 82 8.68 4.97 -6.44
N TRP A 83 8.33 4.31 -5.34
CA TRP A 83 9.01 3.19 -4.70
C TRP A 83 9.48 2.09 -5.66
N TRP A 84 8.63 1.72 -6.61
CA TRP A 84 8.92 0.65 -7.58
C TRP A 84 9.79 1.08 -8.77
N HIS A 85 10.08 2.37 -8.89
CA HIS A 85 10.76 2.98 -10.03
C HIS A 85 12.18 3.48 -9.69
N ASP A 86 12.45 3.67 -8.41
CA ASP A 86 13.76 4.08 -7.91
C ASP A 86 14.61 2.86 -7.52
N SER A 87 15.74 2.68 -8.21
CA SER A 87 16.65 1.56 -7.96
C SER A 87 17.43 1.68 -6.65
N ASN A 88 17.52 2.88 -6.07
CA ASN A 88 18.15 3.07 -4.76
C ASN A 88 17.36 2.35 -3.66
N ILE A 89 16.02 2.28 -3.77
CA ILE A 89 15.19 1.57 -2.79
C ILE A 89 15.51 0.07 -2.78
N LEU A 90 15.62 -0.56 -3.96
CA LEU A 90 16.02 -1.95 -4.06
C LEU A 90 17.49 -2.15 -3.63
N ALA A 91 18.38 -1.21 -3.97
CA ALA A 91 19.79 -1.26 -3.57
C ALA A 91 19.99 -1.10 -2.05
N ALA A 92 19.07 -0.41 -1.36
CA ALA A 92 19.10 -0.21 0.09
C ALA A 92 18.62 -1.42 0.89
N THR A 93 18.16 -2.48 0.23
CA THR A 93 17.77 -3.75 0.86
C THR A 93 18.83 -4.21 1.87
N GLY A 94 18.41 -4.73 3.03
CA GLY A 94 19.32 -5.14 4.10
C GLY A 94 20.11 -3.97 4.69
N GLN A 95 21.44 -4.08 4.65
CA GLN A 95 22.38 -3.05 5.07
C GLN A 95 22.95 -2.24 3.90
N GLY A 96 22.31 -2.33 2.74
CA GLY A 96 22.70 -1.65 1.51
C GLY A 96 23.61 -2.48 0.60
N LEU A 97 23.61 -2.09 -0.68
CA LEU A 97 24.20 -2.80 -1.81
C LEU A 97 25.59 -3.40 -1.56
N GLU A 98 26.55 -2.61 -1.09
CA GLU A 98 27.94 -3.06 -0.93
C GLU A 98 28.08 -4.22 0.06
N LYS A 99 27.39 -4.14 1.20
CA LYS A 99 27.42 -5.16 2.25
C LYS A 99 26.61 -6.38 1.85
N GLU A 100 25.44 -6.16 1.25
CA GLU A 100 24.56 -7.23 0.85
C GLU A 100 25.13 -8.07 -0.29
N GLU A 101 25.75 -7.44 -1.29
CA GLU A 101 26.31 -8.15 -2.44
C GLU A 101 27.41 -9.11 -2.02
N ALA A 102 28.28 -8.69 -1.10
CA ALA A 102 29.35 -9.54 -0.55
C ALA A 102 28.83 -10.78 0.18
N ARG A 103 27.61 -10.73 0.73
CA ARG A 103 26.93 -11.85 1.38
C ARG A 103 25.83 -12.49 0.52
N ALA A 104 25.80 -12.16 -0.76
CA ALA A 104 24.79 -12.60 -1.71
C ALA A 104 23.35 -12.40 -1.20
N TRP A 105 23.06 -11.28 -0.53
CA TRP A 105 21.75 -10.97 0.07
C TRP A 105 21.16 -12.12 0.92
N GLN A 106 22.00 -12.82 1.70
CA GLN A 106 21.55 -13.90 2.57
C GLN A 106 20.36 -13.46 3.44
N GLY A 107 19.31 -14.29 3.45
CA GLY A 107 18.05 -14.02 4.18
C GLY A 107 17.01 -13.22 3.40
N TRP A 108 17.32 -12.75 2.19
CA TRP A 108 16.38 -12.05 1.31
C TRP A 108 15.88 -12.90 0.14
N TRP A 109 16.35 -14.14 0.03
CA TRP A 109 15.88 -15.08 -0.99
C TRP A 109 14.70 -15.90 -0.50
N ASN A 110 13.80 -16.23 -1.42
CA ASN A 110 12.88 -17.33 -1.21
C ASN A 110 13.59 -18.64 -1.57
N GLU A 111 14.16 -19.32 -0.57
CA GLU A 111 15.01 -20.50 -0.80
C GLU A 111 14.29 -21.63 -1.55
N GLN A 112 12.98 -21.79 -1.37
CA GLN A 112 12.19 -22.78 -2.13
C GLN A 112 12.15 -22.45 -3.63
N ILE A 113 12.07 -21.17 -3.98
CA ILE A 113 12.10 -20.72 -5.37
C ILE A 113 13.52 -20.80 -5.93
N VAL A 114 14.54 -20.52 -5.11
CA VAL A 114 15.96 -20.71 -5.49
C VAL A 114 16.24 -22.17 -5.87
N GLU A 115 15.79 -23.14 -5.06
CA GLU A 115 15.94 -24.57 -5.36
C GLU A 115 15.26 -24.97 -6.68
N LEU A 116 14.10 -24.37 -6.99
CA LEU A 116 13.40 -24.58 -8.26
C LEU A 116 14.14 -23.97 -9.45
N VAL A 117 14.75 -22.80 -9.28
CA VAL A 117 15.61 -22.17 -10.30
C VAL A 117 16.83 -23.05 -10.56
N GLU A 118 17.52 -23.52 -9.51
CA GLU A 118 18.67 -24.41 -9.63
C GLU A 118 18.31 -25.73 -10.33
N SER A 119 17.13 -26.30 -10.00
CA SER A 119 16.59 -27.47 -10.69
C SER A 119 16.33 -27.21 -12.18
N SER A 120 15.83 -26.01 -12.52
CA SER A 120 15.63 -25.59 -13.90
C SER A 120 16.94 -25.41 -14.65
N MET A 121 17.96 -24.84 -14.00
CA MET A 121 19.31 -24.70 -14.57
C MET A 121 19.97 -26.05 -14.87
N ALA A 122 19.67 -27.07 -14.06
CA ALA A 122 20.15 -28.43 -14.29
C ALA A 122 19.38 -29.16 -15.43
N GLN A 123 18.17 -28.72 -15.73
CA GLN A 123 17.31 -29.33 -16.74
C GLN A 123 17.66 -28.81 -18.15
N LYS A 124 18.38 -29.63 -18.91
CA LYS A 124 18.89 -29.31 -20.26
C LYS A 124 17.80 -28.98 -21.30
N ASP A 125 16.58 -29.49 -21.11
CA ASP A 125 15.43 -29.28 -21.99
C ASP A 125 14.44 -28.23 -21.45
N ALA A 126 14.84 -27.44 -20.45
CA ALA A 126 14.05 -26.33 -19.92
C ALA A 126 14.66 -24.98 -20.27
N LEU A 127 13.81 -24.02 -20.65
CA LEU A 127 14.17 -22.61 -20.70
C LEU A 127 13.85 -21.96 -19.35
N SER A 128 14.85 -21.40 -18.69
CA SER A 128 14.73 -20.67 -17.44
C SER A 128 14.65 -19.15 -17.69
N VAL A 129 13.58 -18.51 -17.20
CA VAL A 129 13.31 -17.09 -17.44
C VAL A 129 13.08 -16.37 -16.11
N LEU A 130 13.90 -15.35 -15.82
CA LEU A 130 13.57 -14.35 -14.81
C LEU A 130 12.73 -13.24 -15.45
N LEU A 131 11.61 -12.90 -14.83
CA LEU A 131 10.68 -11.90 -15.32
C LEU A 131 10.36 -10.88 -14.23
N THR A 132 10.36 -9.59 -14.53
CA THR A 132 9.90 -8.55 -13.58
C THR A 132 9.24 -7.38 -14.27
N GLY A 133 8.33 -6.70 -13.57
CA GLY A 133 7.76 -5.44 -14.01
C GLY A 133 8.67 -4.23 -13.85
N ARG A 134 9.81 -4.37 -13.16
CA ARG A 134 10.78 -3.28 -13.00
C ARG A 134 11.32 -2.81 -14.34
N GLY A 135 11.52 -1.50 -14.46
CA GLY A 135 11.99 -0.87 -15.69
C GLY A 135 13.44 -1.25 -16.02
N GLU A 136 13.68 -1.71 -17.24
CA GLU A 136 15.00 -2.19 -17.68
C GLU A 136 16.10 -1.12 -17.49
N SER A 137 15.83 0.12 -17.92
CA SER A 137 16.81 1.22 -17.90
C SER A 137 17.38 1.53 -16.52
N ASN A 138 16.61 1.30 -15.46
CA ASN A 138 16.98 1.68 -14.10
C ASN A 138 17.46 0.50 -13.26
N PHE A 139 17.06 -0.73 -13.63
CA PHE A 139 17.20 -1.91 -12.77
C PHE A 139 18.02 -3.05 -13.37
N ALA A 140 18.30 -3.08 -14.66
CA ALA A 140 18.96 -4.22 -15.31
C ALA A 140 20.28 -4.60 -14.62
N ASP A 141 21.15 -3.61 -14.37
CA ASP A 141 22.45 -3.87 -13.75
C ASP A 141 22.32 -4.33 -12.30
N LEU A 142 21.40 -3.72 -11.52
CA LEU A 142 21.18 -4.10 -10.13
C LEU A 142 20.59 -5.51 -10.00
N VAL A 143 19.56 -5.84 -10.79
CA VAL A 143 18.94 -7.17 -10.77
C VAL A 143 19.94 -8.24 -11.20
N LYS A 144 20.75 -7.97 -12.24
CA LYS A 144 21.84 -8.89 -12.66
C LYS A 144 22.87 -9.11 -11.56
N ARG A 145 23.27 -8.07 -10.83
CA ARG A 145 24.18 -8.19 -9.67
C ARG A 145 23.57 -9.07 -8.57
N ILE A 146 22.31 -8.84 -8.22
CA ILE A 146 21.59 -9.60 -7.21
C ILE A 146 21.56 -11.10 -7.58
N ILE A 147 21.08 -11.48 -8.76
CA ILE A 147 21.01 -12.90 -9.16
C ILE A 147 22.38 -13.57 -9.32
N ARG A 148 23.38 -12.85 -9.84
CA ARG A 148 24.75 -13.37 -10.01
C ARG A 148 25.44 -13.59 -8.66
N SER A 149 25.10 -12.82 -7.64
CA SER A 149 25.63 -13.04 -6.29
C SER A 149 25.26 -14.41 -5.71
N ARG A 150 24.08 -14.97 -6.08
CA ARG A 150 23.67 -16.34 -5.75
C ARG A 150 23.99 -17.37 -6.84
N ARG A 151 24.74 -16.99 -7.88
CA ARG A 151 25.08 -17.85 -9.04
C ARG A 151 23.85 -18.41 -9.76
N LEU A 152 22.76 -17.65 -9.77
CA LEU A 152 21.55 -18.02 -10.53
C LEU A 152 21.71 -17.54 -11.97
N GLU A 153 21.80 -18.50 -12.89
CA GLU A 153 22.07 -18.25 -14.30
C GLU A 153 20.84 -18.58 -15.16
N PHE A 154 19.96 -17.60 -15.33
CA PHE A 154 18.80 -17.73 -16.22
C PHE A 154 19.22 -17.74 -17.69
N ASP A 155 18.41 -18.34 -18.55
CA ASP A 155 18.56 -18.23 -20.01
C ASP A 155 18.12 -16.85 -20.50
N MET A 156 17.10 -16.29 -19.85
CA MET A 156 16.61 -14.95 -20.11
C MET A 156 16.39 -14.19 -18.81
N VAL A 157 16.90 -12.96 -18.76
CA VAL A 157 16.58 -11.96 -17.74
C VAL A 157 15.78 -10.86 -18.40
N CYS A 158 14.47 -10.80 -18.10
CA CYS A 158 13.50 -9.95 -18.77
C CYS A 158 12.91 -8.91 -17.82
N LEU A 159 13.33 -7.66 -17.99
CA LEU A 159 12.76 -6.50 -17.33
C LEU A 159 11.79 -5.78 -18.29
N LYS A 160 10.95 -4.87 -17.76
CA LYS A 160 10.01 -4.11 -18.59
C LYS A 160 10.77 -3.04 -19.39
N PRO A 161 10.82 -3.12 -20.73
CA PRO A 161 11.47 -2.10 -21.53
C PRO A 161 10.55 -0.88 -21.68
N ALA A 162 11.13 0.30 -21.94
CA ALA A 162 10.35 1.49 -22.27
C ALA A 162 9.59 1.34 -23.61
N ILE A 163 10.20 0.62 -24.55
CA ILE A 163 9.64 0.26 -25.85
C ILE A 163 10.01 -1.19 -26.12
N GLY A 164 9.02 -2.04 -26.41
CA GLY A 164 9.23 -3.45 -26.72
C GLY A 164 9.95 -3.67 -28.05
N PRO A 165 10.43 -4.91 -28.32
CA PRO A 165 11.24 -5.20 -29.51
C PRO A 165 10.57 -4.96 -30.87
N ALA A 166 9.24 -4.86 -30.90
CA ALA A 166 8.45 -4.53 -32.09
C ALA A 166 8.01 -3.05 -32.14
N GLY A 167 8.55 -2.21 -31.27
CA GLY A 167 8.20 -0.78 -31.17
C GLY A 167 6.93 -0.49 -30.35
N GLN A 168 6.42 -1.47 -29.61
CA GLN A 168 5.20 -1.33 -28.83
C GLN A 168 5.46 -0.69 -27.46
N LYS A 169 4.47 0.06 -26.95
CA LYS A 169 4.45 0.56 -25.56
C LYS A 169 3.45 -0.26 -24.75
N PHE A 170 3.78 -0.53 -23.49
CA PHE A 170 2.92 -1.32 -22.60
C PHE A 170 2.24 -0.41 -21.58
N LYS A 171 0.92 -0.55 -21.45
CA LYS A 171 0.10 0.24 -20.50
C LYS A 171 0.19 -0.31 -19.08
N SER A 172 0.51 -1.59 -18.93
CA SER A 172 0.62 -2.27 -17.63
C SER A 172 1.77 -3.27 -17.63
N THR A 173 2.20 -3.68 -16.44
CA THR A 173 3.13 -4.80 -16.26
C THR A 173 2.51 -6.09 -16.78
N MET A 174 1.22 -6.33 -16.54
CA MET A 174 0.52 -7.50 -17.05
C MET A 174 0.58 -7.62 -18.59
N GLU A 175 0.30 -6.53 -19.31
CA GLU A 175 0.35 -6.51 -20.79
C GLU A 175 1.76 -6.83 -21.31
N PHE A 176 2.79 -6.22 -20.71
CA PHE A 176 4.18 -6.54 -21.00
C PHE A 176 4.50 -8.02 -20.80
N LYS A 177 4.17 -8.56 -19.61
CA LYS A 177 4.45 -9.96 -19.28
C LYS A 177 3.72 -10.92 -20.24
N GLN A 178 2.46 -10.64 -20.57
CA GLN A 178 1.68 -11.47 -21.51
C GLN A 178 2.28 -11.46 -22.92
N GLU A 179 2.64 -10.30 -23.47
CA GLU A 179 3.24 -10.23 -24.82
C GLU A 179 4.61 -10.91 -24.88
N LEU A 180 5.47 -10.75 -23.85
CA LEU A 180 6.72 -11.50 -23.76
C LEU A 180 6.47 -13.02 -23.70
N LEU A 181 5.58 -13.48 -22.81
CA LEU A 181 5.27 -14.89 -22.65
C LEU A 181 4.70 -15.51 -23.92
N LYS A 182 3.88 -14.75 -24.66
CA LYS A 182 3.39 -15.13 -25.99
C LYS A 182 4.53 -15.32 -26.99
N ASP A 183 5.48 -14.38 -27.05
CA ASP A 183 6.65 -14.49 -27.91
C ASP A 183 7.54 -15.69 -27.55
N ILE A 184 7.74 -15.96 -26.26
CA ILE A 184 8.46 -17.15 -25.78
C ILE A 184 7.76 -18.43 -26.26
N VAL A 185 6.46 -18.55 -25.99
CA VAL A 185 5.68 -19.76 -26.27
C VAL A 185 5.53 -20.03 -27.77
N TYR A 186 5.43 -18.99 -28.61
CA TYR A 186 5.45 -19.15 -30.06
C TYR A 186 6.84 -19.46 -30.62
N THR A 187 7.91 -18.93 -30.02
CA THR A 187 9.29 -19.21 -30.45
C THR A 187 9.68 -20.64 -30.12
N TYR A 188 9.50 -21.06 -28.86
CA TYR A 188 9.71 -22.44 -28.41
C TYR A 188 8.46 -23.28 -28.64
N LYS A 189 8.06 -23.40 -29.91
CA LYS A 189 6.84 -24.10 -30.34
C LYS A 189 6.80 -25.60 -29.96
N ASP A 190 7.97 -26.20 -29.73
CA ASP A 190 8.12 -27.61 -29.35
C ASP A 190 8.03 -27.82 -27.83
N ALA A 191 7.95 -26.74 -27.04
CA ALA A 191 7.74 -26.81 -25.60
C ALA A 191 6.30 -27.22 -25.27
N GLU A 192 6.17 -28.19 -24.37
CA GLU A 192 4.89 -28.81 -23.98
C GLU A 192 4.36 -28.25 -22.65
N LYS A 193 5.25 -27.77 -21.79
CA LYS A 193 4.93 -27.31 -20.43
C LYS A 193 5.42 -25.89 -20.19
N LEU A 194 4.60 -25.12 -19.49
CA LEU A 194 4.91 -23.78 -19.00
C LEU A 194 4.58 -23.71 -17.51
N HIS A 195 5.58 -23.42 -16.68
CA HIS A 195 5.42 -23.15 -15.26
C HIS A 195 5.68 -21.67 -14.99
N ILE A 196 4.74 -20.99 -14.32
CA ILE A 196 4.88 -19.59 -13.94
C ILE A 196 4.75 -19.47 -12.43
N TYR A 197 5.79 -18.95 -11.77
CA TYR A 197 5.82 -18.64 -10.35
C TYR A 197 5.64 -17.12 -10.16
N GLU A 198 4.59 -16.72 -9.45
CA GLU A 198 4.24 -15.30 -9.23
C GLU A 198 3.50 -15.17 -7.89
N ASP A 199 3.83 -14.14 -7.11
CA ASP A 199 3.27 -13.88 -5.78
C ASP A 199 1.84 -13.30 -5.84
N ARG A 200 1.58 -12.43 -6.83
CA ARG A 200 0.31 -11.69 -6.91
C ARG A 200 -0.85 -12.53 -7.41
N VAL A 201 -1.90 -12.58 -6.59
CA VAL A 201 -3.20 -13.21 -6.93
C VAL A 201 -3.78 -12.68 -8.25
N LYS A 202 -3.76 -11.37 -8.47
CA LYS A 202 -4.28 -10.76 -9.70
C LYS A 202 -3.49 -11.22 -10.93
N HIS A 203 -2.16 -11.31 -10.79
CA HIS A 203 -1.31 -11.72 -11.89
C HIS A 203 -1.45 -13.20 -12.22
N THR A 204 -1.43 -14.05 -11.20
CA THR A 204 -1.64 -15.50 -11.39
C THR A 204 -2.99 -15.78 -12.06
N LYS A 205 -4.06 -15.07 -11.68
CA LYS A 205 -5.34 -15.13 -12.41
C LYS A 205 -5.21 -14.64 -13.85
N GLY A 206 -4.56 -13.49 -14.07
CA GLY A 206 -4.34 -12.93 -15.41
C GLY A 206 -3.60 -13.88 -16.36
N PHE A 207 -2.58 -14.59 -15.87
CA PHE A 207 -1.87 -15.60 -16.67
C PHE A 207 -2.72 -16.83 -16.97
N ARG A 208 -3.49 -17.34 -16.00
CA ARG A 208 -4.39 -18.47 -16.22
C ARG A 208 -5.44 -18.13 -17.28
N ASP A 209 -6.08 -16.97 -17.17
CA ASP A 209 -7.09 -16.51 -18.12
C ASP A 209 -6.48 -16.33 -19.53
N PHE A 210 -5.29 -15.72 -19.61
CA PHE A 210 -4.58 -15.51 -20.85
C PHE A 210 -4.24 -16.82 -21.57
N PHE A 211 -3.63 -17.79 -20.87
CA PHE A 211 -3.23 -19.05 -21.51
C PHE A 211 -4.42 -19.98 -21.82
N PHE A 212 -5.52 -19.86 -21.08
CA PHE A 212 -6.79 -20.49 -21.45
C PHE A 212 -7.27 -19.98 -22.83
N GLN A 213 -7.34 -18.66 -23.01
CA GLN A 213 -7.75 -18.04 -24.27
C GLN A 213 -6.77 -18.32 -25.41
N PHE A 214 -5.47 -18.29 -25.11
CA PHE A 214 -4.40 -18.62 -26.05
C PHE A 214 -4.57 -20.04 -26.61
N ASN A 215 -4.76 -21.04 -25.73
CA ASN A 215 -4.95 -22.43 -26.14
C ASN A 215 -6.27 -22.65 -26.89
N GLU A 216 -7.37 -22.00 -26.47
CA GLU A 216 -8.63 -22.01 -27.22
C GLU A 216 -8.43 -21.52 -28.66
N GLY A 217 -7.65 -20.46 -28.86
CA GLY A 217 -7.30 -19.94 -30.18
C GLY A 217 -6.53 -20.97 -31.03
N LEU A 218 -5.56 -21.66 -30.44
CA LEU A 218 -4.79 -22.71 -31.12
C LEU A 218 -5.66 -23.91 -31.52
N ILE A 219 -6.57 -24.34 -30.65
CA ILE A 219 -7.49 -25.45 -30.92
C ILE A 219 -8.42 -25.10 -32.09
N ARG A 220 -8.94 -23.87 -32.13
CA ARG A 220 -9.81 -23.40 -33.22
C ARG A 220 -9.09 -23.29 -34.56
N ALA A 221 -7.81 -22.92 -34.55
CA ALA A 221 -6.99 -22.82 -35.76
C ALA A 221 -6.60 -24.19 -36.37
N GLN A 222 -6.77 -25.29 -35.63
CA GLN A 222 -6.50 -26.67 -36.07
C GLN A 222 -5.18 -26.83 -36.85
N THR A 223 -5.23 -27.17 -38.14
CA THR A 223 -4.07 -27.45 -38.99
C THR A 223 -3.30 -26.20 -39.42
N GLN A 224 -3.83 -25.01 -39.15
CA GLN A 224 -3.18 -23.72 -39.43
C GLN A 224 -2.41 -23.15 -38.22
N ALA A 225 -2.51 -23.80 -37.05
CA ALA A 225 -1.82 -23.36 -35.86
C ALA A 225 -0.30 -23.55 -35.99
N SER A 226 0.47 -22.54 -35.57
CA SER A 226 1.95 -22.56 -35.59
C SER A 226 2.57 -23.47 -34.53
N ARG A 227 1.80 -23.87 -33.51
CA ARG A 227 2.17 -24.79 -32.43
C ARG A 227 0.96 -25.54 -31.89
N ARG A 228 1.20 -26.62 -31.14
CA ARG A 228 0.17 -27.30 -30.35
C ARG A 228 -0.17 -26.50 -29.08
N PRO A 229 -1.37 -26.66 -28.49
CA PRO A 229 -1.67 -26.10 -27.16
C PRO A 229 -0.59 -26.44 -26.13
N ILE A 230 -0.36 -25.55 -25.16
CA ILE A 230 0.65 -25.72 -24.11
C ILE A 230 -0.01 -26.03 -22.77
N THR A 231 0.52 -27.00 -22.04
CA THR A 231 0.11 -27.24 -20.64
C THR A 231 0.71 -26.16 -19.77
N THR A 232 -0.15 -25.36 -19.11
CA THR A 232 0.28 -24.23 -18.29
C THR A 232 -0.08 -24.47 -16.83
N GLU A 233 0.91 -24.41 -15.94
CA GLU A 233 0.69 -24.34 -14.50
C GLU A 233 1.14 -22.97 -14.00
N VAL A 234 0.22 -22.26 -13.34
CA VAL A 234 0.51 -20.98 -12.71
C VAL A 234 0.45 -21.18 -11.20
N ILE A 235 1.61 -21.10 -10.57
CA ILE A 235 1.83 -21.33 -9.14
C ILE A 235 1.82 -19.98 -8.45
N GLN A 236 0.86 -19.79 -7.53
CA GLN A 236 0.87 -18.61 -6.68
C GLN A 236 1.84 -18.83 -5.51
N VAL A 237 2.89 -18.03 -5.47
CA VAL A 237 3.89 -18.08 -4.40
C VAL A 237 3.42 -17.26 -3.20
N PRO A 238 3.54 -17.76 -1.95
CA PRO A 238 3.26 -16.94 -0.78
C PRO A 238 4.20 -15.72 -0.72
N GLU A 239 3.62 -14.54 -0.52
CA GLU A 239 4.36 -13.28 -0.40
C GLU A 239 5.26 -13.32 0.84
N ASN A 240 6.57 -13.13 0.65
CA ASN A 240 7.54 -12.98 1.75
C ASN A 240 7.88 -11.49 1.94
N ALA A 241 6.91 -10.73 2.44
CA ALA A 241 7.03 -9.29 2.60
C ALA A 241 8.01 -8.90 3.70
N THR A 242 8.93 -8.01 3.37
CA THR A 242 9.90 -7.38 4.26
C THR A 242 9.82 -5.87 4.12
N SER A 243 10.47 -5.12 5.01
CA SER A 243 10.66 -3.67 4.85
C SER A 243 12.13 -3.33 5.04
N LEU A 244 12.52 -2.12 4.65
CA LEU A 244 13.84 -1.61 4.99
C LEU A 244 13.94 -1.35 6.51
N ASP A 245 15.18 -1.23 6.99
CA ASP A 245 15.43 -0.65 8.31
C ASP A 245 14.80 0.75 8.36
N PRO A 246 14.11 1.13 9.45
CA PRO A 246 13.43 2.42 9.52
C PRO A 246 14.28 3.64 9.21
N VAL A 247 15.54 3.67 9.63
CA VAL A 247 16.43 4.81 9.39
C VAL A 247 16.85 4.83 7.92
N ALA A 248 17.20 3.67 7.37
CA ALA A 248 17.54 3.54 5.95
C ALA A 248 16.35 3.92 5.04
N GLU A 249 15.14 3.50 5.38
CA GLU A 249 13.93 3.79 4.61
C GLU A 249 13.63 5.30 4.55
N ILE A 250 13.69 5.97 5.70
CA ILE A 250 13.51 7.42 5.80
C ILE A 250 14.61 8.14 4.99
N ALA A 251 15.86 7.68 5.10
CA ALA A 251 16.97 8.29 4.37
C ALA A 251 16.79 8.20 2.84
N GLU A 252 16.39 7.04 2.32
CA GLU A 252 16.16 6.87 0.87
C GLU A 252 14.96 7.67 0.39
N ILE A 253 13.85 7.68 1.13
CA ILE A 253 12.68 8.52 0.77
C ILE A 253 13.06 10.01 0.82
N GLN A 254 13.84 10.45 1.79
CA GLN A 254 14.32 11.83 1.86
C GLN A 254 15.22 12.16 0.66
N LYS A 255 16.06 11.23 0.21
CA LYS A 255 16.89 11.39 -1.00
C LYS A 255 16.04 11.52 -2.26
N MET A 256 14.97 10.72 -2.39
CA MET A 256 13.98 10.86 -3.48
C MET A 256 13.33 12.24 -3.48
N ILE A 257 12.85 12.69 -2.31
CA ILE A 257 12.25 14.03 -2.14
C ILE A 257 13.25 15.13 -2.51
N ASN A 258 14.50 15.03 -2.06
CA ASN A 258 15.52 16.03 -2.36
C ASN A 258 15.78 16.12 -3.87
N THR A 259 15.90 14.97 -4.54
CA THR A 259 16.13 14.90 -5.99
C THR A 259 14.97 15.54 -6.76
N HIS A 260 13.74 15.22 -6.36
CA HIS A 260 12.52 15.85 -6.89
C HIS A 260 12.55 17.37 -6.71
N ASN A 261 12.75 17.84 -5.47
CA ASN A 261 12.67 19.24 -5.11
C ASN A 261 13.73 20.10 -5.79
N ILE A 262 14.94 19.55 -6.03
CA ILE A 262 15.98 20.25 -6.78
C ILE A 262 15.50 20.59 -8.20
N GLN A 263 14.86 19.64 -8.89
CA GLN A 263 14.34 19.86 -10.24
C GLN A 263 13.15 20.84 -10.24
N VAL A 264 12.27 20.75 -9.25
CA VAL A 264 11.15 21.69 -9.09
C VAL A 264 11.68 23.11 -8.89
N LYS A 265 12.63 23.30 -7.97
CA LYS A 265 13.22 24.59 -7.64
C LYS A 265 14.07 25.16 -8.77
N SER A 266 14.59 24.31 -9.67
CA SER A 266 15.33 24.77 -10.86
C SER A 266 14.42 25.25 -11.99
N GLY A 267 13.09 25.10 -11.89
CA GLY A 267 12.13 25.56 -12.90
C GLY A 267 12.09 24.74 -14.19
N ASN A 268 12.71 23.56 -14.22
CA ASN A 268 12.79 22.70 -15.42
C ASN A 268 11.62 21.69 -15.52
N VAL A 269 10.56 21.91 -14.76
CA VAL A 269 9.47 20.95 -14.57
C VAL A 269 8.13 21.56 -15.03
N PRO A 270 7.09 20.74 -15.27
CA PRO A 270 5.77 21.25 -15.60
C PRO A 270 5.27 22.31 -14.59
N PRO A 271 4.61 23.39 -15.06
CA PRO A 271 4.05 24.40 -14.17
C PRO A 271 3.09 23.79 -13.16
N GLY A 272 3.25 24.15 -11.89
CA GLY A 272 2.40 23.69 -10.80
C GLY A 272 2.85 22.39 -10.12
N THR A 273 3.98 21.79 -10.50
CA THR A 273 4.60 20.71 -9.70
C THR A 273 5.07 21.26 -8.36
N PRO A 274 4.53 20.80 -7.21
CA PRO A 274 4.93 21.31 -5.90
C PRO A 274 6.17 20.59 -5.38
N PRO A 275 7.04 21.26 -4.60
CA PRO A 275 8.04 20.57 -3.79
C PRO A 275 7.37 19.80 -2.64
N TYR A 276 8.03 18.77 -2.11
CA TYR A 276 7.54 17.91 -1.03
C TYR A 276 8.45 17.89 0.20
N GLN A 277 7.92 17.47 1.34
CA GLN A 277 8.68 17.25 2.57
C GLN A 277 8.07 16.13 3.41
N ILE A 278 8.90 15.51 4.26
CA ILE A 278 8.44 14.57 5.28
C ILE A 278 7.91 15.38 6.46
N LYS A 279 6.69 15.09 6.91
CA LYS A 279 6.12 15.60 8.16
C LYS A 279 5.77 14.47 9.10
N LYS A 280 5.62 14.82 10.38
CA LYS A 280 5.33 13.89 11.46
C LYS A 280 3.93 14.13 12.02
N THR A 281 3.17 13.06 12.19
CA THR A 281 1.90 13.03 12.93
C THR A 281 2.17 12.36 14.26
N VAL A 282 2.12 13.10 15.37
CA VAL A 282 2.15 12.51 16.72
C VAL A 282 0.72 12.29 17.18
N PHE A 283 0.39 11.03 17.45
CA PHE A 283 -0.89 10.63 18.02
C PHE A 283 -0.96 10.96 19.50
N TYR A 284 0.09 10.57 20.24
CA TYR A 284 0.21 10.88 21.65
C TYR A 284 1.66 10.79 22.09
N THR A 285 1.94 11.42 23.21
CA THR A 285 3.17 11.20 23.98
C THR A 285 2.82 10.33 25.17
N GLY A 286 3.65 9.32 25.45
CA GLY A 286 3.40 8.36 26.52
C GLY A 286 4.67 7.73 27.05
N TYR A 287 4.53 7.03 28.17
CA TYR A 287 5.54 6.09 28.64
C TYR A 287 5.37 4.79 27.85
N MET A 288 6.25 4.57 26.88
CA MET A 288 6.21 3.43 25.97
C MET A 288 6.59 2.15 26.72
N ILE A 289 5.74 1.13 26.58
CA ILE A 289 5.90 -0.17 27.21
C ILE A 289 6.65 -1.09 26.22
N PRO A 290 7.66 -1.84 26.66
CA PRO A 290 8.39 -2.73 25.79
C PRO A 290 7.52 -3.95 25.37
N PRO A 291 7.74 -4.53 24.16
CA PRO A 291 6.86 -5.55 23.60
C PRO A 291 6.69 -6.81 24.48
N ASP A 292 7.74 -7.24 25.16
CA ASP A 292 7.72 -8.39 26.08
C ASP A 292 6.79 -8.17 27.27
N MET A 293 6.67 -6.92 27.72
CA MET A 293 5.74 -6.55 28.77
C MET A 293 4.31 -6.34 28.24
N THR A 294 4.14 -5.87 27.01
CA THR A 294 2.83 -5.78 26.35
C THR A 294 2.12 -7.13 26.32
N GLU A 295 2.83 -8.22 26.04
CA GLU A 295 2.28 -9.58 26.06
C GLU A 295 1.82 -9.99 27.46
N LYS A 296 2.66 -9.75 28.48
CA LYS A 296 2.33 -10.04 29.89
C LYS A 296 1.12 -9.25 30.37
N LEU A 297 1.07 -7.94 30.09
CA LEU A 297 -0.06 -7.08 30.47
C LEU A 297 -1.36 -7.49 29.78
N THR A 298 -1.27 -7.95 28.52
CA THR A 298 -2.42 -8.47 27.78
C THR A 298 -3.04 -9.70 28.45
N SER A 299 -2.25 -10.51 29.17
CA SER A 299 -2.77 -11.66 29.92
C SER A 299 -3.71 -11.30 31.07
N LEU A 300 -3.72 -10.05 31.51
CA LEU A 300 -4.65 -9.54 32.54
C LEU A 300 -6.07 -9.32 32.01
N VAL A 301 -6.30 -9.45 30.70
CA VAL A 301 -7.61 -9.25 30.07
C VAL A 301 -8.49 -10.49 30.24
N SER A 302 -9.44 -10.40 31.16
CA SER A 302 -10.50 -11.40 31.33
C SER A 302 -11.70 -11.07 30.44
N LEU A 303 -11.93 -11.90 29.41
CA LEU A 303 -13.05 -11.77 28.49
C LEU A 303 -14.27 -12.57 28.98
N PRO A 304 -15.50 -12.06 28.81
CA PRO A 304 -16.70 -12.85 29.09
C PRO A 304 -16.75 -14.14 28.26
N PRO A 305 -17.30 -15.25 28.81
CA PRO A 305 -17.50 -16.48 28.06
C PRO A 305 -18.29 -16.23 26.76
N GLY A 306 -17.76 -16.66 25.61
CA GLY A 306 -18.41 -16.49 24.31
C GLY A 306 -18.22 -15.12 23.63
N ALA A 307 -17.38 -14.23 24.18
CA ALA A 307 -17.02 -12.98 23.49
C ALA A 307 -16.29 -13.27 22.16
N PRO A 308 -16.71 -12.69 21.02
CA PRO A 308 -15.98 -12.81 19.76
C PRO A 308 -14.57 -12.21 19.93
N LYS A 309 -13.53 -13.03 19.85
CA LYS A 309 -12.14 -12.57 19.95
C LYS A 309 -11.77 -11.58 18.84
N ASP A 310 -12.41 -11.68 17.69
CA ASP A 310 -12.17 -10.83 16.52
C ASP A 310 -12.63 -9.37 16.69
N ASP A 311 -13.43 -9.07 17.73
CA ASP A 311 -13.93 -7.71 18.03
C ASP A 311 -13.05 -6.94 19.04
N ILE A 312 -11.99 -7.56 19.54
CA ILE A 312 -11.14 -7.03 20.62
C ILE A 312 -9.77 -6.64 20.06
N ARG A 313 -9.35 -5.43 20.42
CA ARG A 313 -8.06 -4.85 20.06
C ARG A 313 -7.24 -4.63 21.32
N TYR A 314 -6.05 -5.21 21.36
CA TYR A 314 -5.12 -5.04 22.46
C TYR A 314 -4.26 -3.78 22.26
N LEU A 315 -4.09 -2.99 23.32
CA LEU A 315 -3.46 -1.67 23.29
C LEU A 315 -2.42 -1.47 24.42
N ALA A 316 -1.95 -2.55 25.05
CA ALA A 316 -1.06 -2.53 26.22
C ALA A 316 0.38 -2.06 25.92
N ASN A 317 0.54 -0.96 25.17
CA ASN A 317 1.80 -0.47 24.61
C ASN A 317 2.26 0.88 25.21
N SER A 318 1.43 1.55 26.00
CA SER A 318 1.79 2.84 26.61
C SER A 318 0.99 3.19 27.85
N ILE A 319 1.54 4.10 28.65
CA ILE A 319 0.82 4.89 29.66
C ILE A 319 0.77 6.34 29.14
N LEU A 320 -0.42 6.93 29.05
CA LEU A 320 -0.60 8.24 28.42
C LEU A 320 0.04 9.39 29.23
N ILE A 321 0.85 10.23 28.58
CA ILE A 321 1.28 11.52 29.12
C ILE A 321 0.31 12.59 28.64
N THR A 322 0.13 12.72 27.31
CA THR A 322 -0.79 13.67 26.68
C THR A 322 -1.20 13.18 25.27
N PRO A 323 -2.46 13.36 24.84
CA PRO A 323 -2.99 12.85 23.56
C PRO A 323 -2.63 13.73 22.35
N LYS A 324 -1.42 14.31 22.35
CA LYS A 324 -0.93 15.25 21.34
C LYS A 324 0.60 15.36 21.40
N PRO A 325 1.26 16.09 20.48
CA PRO A 325 2.65 16.50 20.69
C PRO A 325 2.83 17.14 22.06
N CYS A 326 3.78 16.63 22.85
CA CYS A 326 3.95 17.08 24.23
C CYS A 326 4.51 18.51 24.28
N PRO A 327 3.84 19.47 24.95
CA PRO A 327 4.41 20.78 25.19
C PRO A 327 5.74 20.66 25.94
N LYS A 328 6.73 21.49 25.57
CA LYS A 328 8.07 21.47 26.19
C LYS A 328 8.03 21.52 27.72
N SER A 329 7.13 22.33 28.29
CA SER A 329 6.94 22.45 29.74
C SER A 329 6.46 21.18 30.45
N ILE A 330 5.75 20.29 29.74
CA ILE A 330 5.35 18.98 30.27
C ILE A 330 6.46 17.96 30.02
N LEU A 331 7.09 18.01 28.84
CA LEU A 331 8.19 17.14 28.47
C LEU A 331 9.38 17.27 29.43
N ASP A 332 9.73 18.50 29.82
CA ASP A 332 10.79 18.78 30.80
C ASP A 332 10.45 18.20 32.18
N LYS A 333 9.17 18.16 32.59
CA LYS A 333 8.73 17.58 33.88
C LYS A 333 8.89 16.06 33.94
N VAL A 334 8.79 15.39 32.80
CA VAL A 334 8.94 13.92 32.70
C VAL A 334 10.37 13.50 32.33
N GLY A 335 11.29 14.46 32.21
CA GLY A 335 12.71 14.21 31.94
C GLY A 335 13.10 14.14 30.46
N GLY A 336 12.19 14.49 29.54
CA GLY A 336 12.45 14.44 28.11
C GLY A 336 12.14 13.10 27.44
N ILE A 337 12.17 13.07 26.11
CA ILE A 337 12.10 11.83 25.33
C ILE A 337 13.30 10.95 25.71
N GLY A 338 13.07 9.66 25.92
CA GLY A 338 14.09 8.70 26.35
C GLY A 338 14.20 8.52 27.86
N ALA A 339 13.56 9.37 28.67
CA ALA A 339 13.55 9.23 30.12
C ALA A 339 12.85 7.92 30.54
N LYS A 340 13.41 7.25 31.55
CA LYS A 340 12.90 5.97 32.04
C LYS A 340 12.07 6.14 33.31
N VAL A 341 10.94 5.44 33.38
CA VAL A 341 10.12 5.36 34.59
C VAL A 341 9.74 3.92 34.85
N ARG A 342 9.91 3.47 36.10
CA ARG A 342 9.50 2.14 36.55
C ARG A 342 8.09 2.18 37.13
N TRP A 343 7.29 1.20 36.76
CA TRP A 343 5.89 1.08 37.14
C TRP A 343 5.61 -0.30 37.73
N ARG A 344 4.54 -0.37 38.52
CA ARG A 344 3.95 -1.61 39.04
C ARG A 344 2.45 -1.64 38.80
N VAL A 345 1.92 -2.76 38.33
CA VAL A 345 0.47 -2.98 38.24
C VAL A 345 -0.12 -3.12 39.65
N THR A 346 -1.19 -2.39 39.94
CA THR A 346 -1.82 -2.38 41.27
C THR A 346 -3.28 -2.83 41.26
N ALA A 347 -4.01 -2.57 40.17
CA ALA A 347 -5.38 -3.00 40.01
C ALA A 347 -5.77 -3.12 38.53
N VAL A 348 -6.85 -3.84 38.26
CA VAL A 348 -7.46 -3.96 36.92
C VAL A 348 -8.93 -3.57 36.96
N SER A 349 -9.48 -3.19 35.81
CA SER A 349 -10.90 -2.91 35.66
C SER A 349 -11.39 -3.16 34.24
N CYS A 350 -12.69 -3.36 34.11
CA CYS A 350 -13.41 -3.44 32.85
C CYS A 350 -14.53 -2.39 32.86
N PHE A 351 -14.47 -1.46 31.92
CA PHE A 351 -15.44 -0.39 31.74
C PHE A 351 -16.45 -0.78 30.66
N GLU A 352 -17.73 -0.87 31.03
CA GLU A 352 -18.87 -1.17 30.15
C GLU A 352 -18.71 -2.41 29.25
N ASN A 353 -17.84 -3.37 29.60
CA ASN A 353 -17.48 -4.49 28.72
C ASN A 353 -16.96 -4.05 27.33
N LYS A 354 -16.35 -2.86 27.28
CA LYS A 354 -15.80 -2.21 26.08
C LYS A 354 -14.34 -1.82 26.22
N LEU A 355 -13.83 -1.64 27.44
CA LEU A 355 -12.45 -1.24 27.69
C LEU A 355 -11.93 -1.96 28.92
N TRP A 356 -10.76 -2.58 28.80
CA TRP A 356 -10.02 -3.21 29.87
C TRP A 356 -8.78 -2.39 30.17
N ALA A 357 -8.51 -2.16 31.45
CA ALA A 357 -7.43 -1.28 31.88
C ALA A 357 -6.73 -1.82 33.12
N ALA A 358 -5.44 -1.52 33.23
CA ALA A 358 -4.63 -1.74 34.42
C ALA A 358 -4.21 -0.40 35.01
N ARG A 359 -4.45 -0.21 36.31
CA ARG A 359 -3.93 0.90 37.09
C ARG A 359 -2.50 0.58 37.49
N VAL A 360 -1.62 1.56 37.33
CA VAL A 360 -0.21 1.44 37.68
C VAL A 360 0.19 2.47 38.73
N GLU A 361 1.32 2.23 39.40
CA GLU A 361 1.95 3.17 40.33
C GLU A 361 3.46 3.17 40.08
N THR A 362 4.13 4.29 40.31
CA THR A 362 5.57 4.38 40.12
C THR A 362 6.34 3.60 41.19
N VAL A 363 7.54 3.11 40.82
CA VAL A 363 8.47 2.43 41.72
C VAL A 363 9.82 3.17 41.70
N PRO A 364 10.31 3.73 42.81
CA PRO A 364 9.68 3.77 44.14
C PRO A 364 8.41 4.62 44.16
N LYS A 365 7.52 4.31 45.09
CA LYS A 365 6.25 5.03 45.26
C LYS A 365 6.51 6.52 45.48
N GLY A 366 5.86 7.36 44.68
CA GLY A 366 6.00 8.82 44.73
C GLY A 366 7.09 9.37 43.82
N ALA A 367 7.74 8.54 43.00
CA ALA A 367 8.59 9.05 41.92
C ALA A 367 7.78 9.98 40.99
N LYS A 368 8.42 11.06 40.53
CA LYS A 368 7.78 12.10 39.72
C LYS A 368 7.34 11.53 38.37
N PHE A 369 6.08 11.79 38.01
CA PHE A 369 5.53 11.51 36.69
C PHE A 369 4.49 12.58 36.35
N TYR A 370 4.13 12.66 35.08
CA TYR A 370 2.97 13.40 34.59
C TYR A 370 2.08 12.48 33.75
N SER A 371 0.77 12.64 33.88
CA SER A 371 -0.25 11.98 33.07
C SER A 371 -1.48 12.90 33.06
N GLU A 372 -2.08 13.10 31.88
CA GLU A 372 -3.37 13.80 31.80
C GLU A 372 -4.51 12.99 32.42
N ASN A 373 -4.37 11.66 32.48
CA ASN A 373 -5.28 10.84 33.25
C ASN A 373 -4.97 10.97 34.75
N PRO A 374 -5.97 11.27 35.62
CA PRO A 374 -5.77 11.41 37.07
C PRO A 374 -5.20 10.15 37.72
N VAL A 375 -5.52 8.98 37.14
CA VAL A 375 -4.98 7.68 37.52
C VAL A 375 -4.10 7.19 36.36
N PRO A 376 -2.78 7.03 36.55
CA PRO A 376 -1.93 6.49 35.50
C PRO A 376 -2.38 5.06 35.18
N THR A 377 -2.71 4.86 33.91
CA THR A 377 -3.46 3.71 33.44
C THR A 377 -2.86 3.19 32.14
N VAL A 378 -2.73 1.87 32.04
CA VAL A 378 -2.48 1.16 30.78
C VAL A 378 -3.84 0.72 30.24
N VAL A 379 -4.17 1.12 29.01
CA VAL A 379 -5.33 0.58 28.29
C VAL A 379 -4.94 -0.78 27.74
N LEU A 380 -5.44 -1.86 28.32
CA LEU A 380 -5.04 -3.23 27.96
C LEU A 380 -5.70 -3.68 26.66
N ALA A 381 -7.01 -3.45 26.56
CA ALA A 381 -7.79 -3.82 25.40
C ALA A 381 -9.03 -2.93 25.24
N ILE A 382 -9.50 -2.79 24.01
CA ILE A 382 -10.77 -2.17 23.68
C ILE A 382 -11.57 -3.08 22.76
N ARG A 383 -12.88 -3.08 22.94
CA ARG A 383 -13.83 -3.68 22.00
C ARG A 383 -14.15 -2.67 20.90
N LYS A 384 -14.68 -3.15 19.78
CA LYS A 384 -15.30 -2.29 18.75
C LYS A 384 -16.22 -1.22 19.39
N ASN A 385 -16.04 0.04 18.98
CA ASN A 385 -16.67 1.26 19.52
C ASN A 385 -16.21 1.72 20.93
N GLY A 386 -15.27 1.02 21.57
CA GLY A 386 -14.60 1.53 22.76
C GLY A 386 -13.59 2.63 22.41
N ARG A 387 -13.37 3.57 23.34
CA ARG A 387 -12.40 4.66 23.16
C ARG A 387 -11.39 4.67 24.31
N PRO A 388 -10.08 4.80 24.04
CA PRO A 388 -9.07 4.87 25.10
C PRO A 388 -9.34 5.97 26.14
N ALA A 389 -9.87 7.11 25.71
CA ALA A 389 -10.23 8.23 26.57
C ALA A 389 -11.26 7.87 27.68
N ASP A 390 -12.07 6.83 27.49
CA ASP A 390 -13.02 6.38 28.52
C ASP A 390 -12.30 5.78 29.75
N ALA A 391 -11.00 5.47 29.68
CA ALA A 391 -10.20 5.02 30.82
C ALA A 391 -10.17 6.03 31.98
N ALA A 392 -10.26 7.33 31.70
CA ALA A 392 -10.31 8.37 32.73
C ALA A 392 -11.59 8.31 33.59
N ARG A 393 -12.63 7.59 33.13
CA ARG A 393 -13.94 7.46 33.79
C ARG A 393 -14.02 6.22 34.70
N ILE A 394 -12.97 5.41 34.77
CA ILE A 394 -12.94 4.20 35.60
C ILE A 394 -12.80 4.58 37.07
N SER A 395 -13.82 4.25 37.86
CA SER A 395 -13.80 4.35 39.32
C SER A 395 -13.71 2.99 40.02
N ASN A 396 -14.21 1.92 39.41
CA ASN A 396 -14.27 0.59 40.03
C ASN A 396 -13.00 -0.23 39.73
N TRP A 397 -11.97 -0.09 40.56
CA TRP A 397 -10.69 -0.79 40.41
C TRP A 397 -10.62 -2.02 41.33
N HIS A 398 -10.23 -3.17 40.79
CA HIS A 398 -10.06 -4.42 41.55
C HIS A 398 -8.56 -4.69 41.74
N PRO A 399 -8.05 -4.80 42.98
CA PRO A 399 -6.64 -5.10 43.22
C PRO A 399 -6.20 -6.39 42.52
N VAL A 400 -4.98 -6.39 41.98
CA VAL A 400 -4.37 -7.61 41.44
C VAL A 400 -3.64 -8.37 42.55
N PRO A 401 -3.59 -9.71 42.49
CA PRO A 401 -2.77 -10.50 43.38
C PRO A 401 -1.27 -10.34 43.06
N GLN A 402 -0.39 -10.79 43.96
CA GLN A 402 1.05 -10.48 43.89
C GLN A 402 1.71 -11.03 42.62
N GLU A 403 1.25 -12.17 42.11
CA GLU A 403 1.71 -12.79 40.87
C GLU A 403 1.34 -12.01 39.60
N GLN A 404 0.36 -11.10 39.68
CA GLN A 404 -0.09 -10.22 38.59
C GLN A 404 0.36 -8.76 38.79
N ALA A 405 1.04 -8.46 39.90
CA ALA A 405 1.59 -7.15 40.22
C ALA A 405 2.92 -6.91 39.46
N PHE A 406 2.88 -7.02 38.13
CA PHE A 406 4.08 -6.90 37.29
C PHE A 406 4.79 -5.56 37.47
N GLU A 407 6.11 -5.60 37.64
CA GLU A 407 6.97 -4.42 37.62
C GLU A 407 7.71 -4.32 36.28
N PHE A 408 7.77 -3.12 35.72
CA PHE A 408 8.37 -2.91 34.40
C PHE A 408 8.88 -1.48 34.21
N ASP A 409 9.89 -1.36 33.35
CA ASP A 409 10.43 -0.07 32.92
C ASP A 409 9.72 0.40 31.64
N THR A 410 9.51 1.70 31.55
CA THR A 410 8.97 2.38 30.37
C THR A 410 9.91 3.48 29.93
N VAL A 411 9.77 3.92 28.69
CA VAL A 411 10.55 5.02 28.12
C VAL A 411 9.62 6.10 27.60
N VAL A 412 9.82 7.36 28.00
CA VAL A 412 9.06 8.49 27.44
C VAL A 412 9.30 8.56 25.94
N GLY A 413 8.22 8.49 25.15
CA GLY A 413 8.28 8.49 23.70
C GLY A 413 6.98 8.96 23.07
N GLU A 414 6.99 9.06 21.74
CA GLU A 414 5.84 9.48 20.95
C GLU A 414 5.36 8.32 20.08
N LYS A 415 4.05 8.08 20.08
CA LYS A 415 3.44 7.28 19.03
C LYS A 415 3.19 8.18 17.84
N GLN A 416 3.90 7.92 16.75
CA GLN A 416 3.89 8.77 15.57
C GLN A 416 3.78 7.97 14.28
N MET A 417 3.40 8.64 13.20
CA MET A 417 3.62 8.21 11.82
C MET A 417 4.16 9.38 11.00
N LEU A 418 4.91 9.05 9.96
CA LEU A 418 5.40 9.96 8.96
C LEU A 418 4.41 10.06 7.80
N ARG A 419 4.43 11.21 7.14
CA ARG A 419 3.67 11.49 5.93
C ARG A 419 4.47 12.37 4.98
N ILE A 420 4.16 12.28 3.69
CA ILE A 420 4.72 13.18 2.69
C ILE A 420 3.66 14.20 2.30
N GLU A 421 4.02 15.48 2.39
CA GLU A 421 3.15 16.61 2.06
C GLU A 421 3.89 17.64 1.21
N GLU A 422 3.13 18.52 0.54
CA GLU A 422 3.70 19.67 -0.16
C GLU A 422 4.50 20.56 0.83
N GLU A 423 5.64 21.06 0.36
CA GLU A 423 6.47 21.99 1.11
C GLU A 423 5.80 23.36 1.15
N THR A 424 5.34 23.74 2.34
CA THR A 424 4.69 25.01 2.65
C THR A 424 5.68 25.90 3.41
N ALA A 425 5.96 27.09 2.86
CA ALA A 425 6.84 28.05 3.51
C ALA A 425 6.26 28.47 4.88
N ASN A 426 7.10 28.42 5.91
CA ASN A 426 6.80 28.81 7.29
C ASN A 426 5.82 27.89 8.06
N GLU A 427 5.64 26.63 7.65
CA GLU A 427 4.97 25.63 8.51
C GLU A 427 5.97 24.81 9.30
N SER A 428 5.73 24.66 10.60
CA SER A 428 6.46 23.74 11.47
C SER A 428 6.05 22.28 11.23
N GLU A 429 6.87 21.35 11.74
CA GLU A 429 6.73 19.89 11.58
C GLU A 429 5.33 19.35 11.96
N TYR A 430 4.61 20.05 12.85
CA TYR A 430 3.32 19.65 13.41
C TYR A 430 2.13 20.48 12.89
N GLU A 431 2.36 21.62 12.22
CA GLU A 431 1.33 22.64 12.03
C GLU A 431 0.20 22.24 11.06
N SER A 432 0.47 21.39 10.06
CA SER A 432 -0.56 21.01 9.08
C SER A 432 -1.63 20.05 9.60
N TYR A 433 -1.49 19.52 10.83
CA TYR A 433 -2.49 18.61 11.43
C TYR A 433 -3.58 19.34 12.24
N PHE A 434 -3.37 20.62 12.59
CA PHE A 434 -4.37 21.43 13.28
C PHE A 434 -5.10 22.31 12.24
N PRO A 435 -6.36 22.02 11.88
CA PRO A 435 -7.08 22.74 10.82
C PRO A 435 -7.35 24.23 11.09
N ASN A 436 -6.86 24.77 12.21
CA ASN A 436 -7.15 26.13 12.66
C ASN A 436 -6.20 27.16 12.05
N LYS A 437 -6.02 27.16 10.73
CA LYS A 437 -5.60 28.34 9.95
C LYS A 437 -6.32 28.41 8.59
N SER A 438 -7.63 28.19 8.57
CA SER A 438 -8.47 29.00 7.68
C SER A 438 -8.28 30.46 8.11
N HIS A 439 -7.93 31.34 7.16
CA HIS A 439 -7.60 32.77 7.32
C HIS A 439 -6.10 33.12 7.42
N ARG A 440 -5.36 32.93 6.32
CA ARG A 440 -4.31 33.89 5.87
C ARG A 440 -3.82 33.64 4.43
N LYS A 441 -4.71 33.25 3.50
CA LYS A 441 -4.53 33.63 2.10
C LYS A 441 -5.06 35.05 1.95
N GLU A 442 -4.26 35.99 2.44
CA GLU A 442 -4.41 37.39 2.05
C GLU A 442 -3.68 37.51 0.71
N ASP A 443 -4.42 37.87 -0.32
CA ASP A 443 -3.97 38.02 -1.70
C ASP A 443 -2.76 38.96 -1.78
N GLN A 444 -1.56 38.40 -1.80
CA GLN A 444 -0.37 39.08 -2.31
C GLN A 444 -0.29 38.87 -3.82
N ASN A 445 -1.09 39.65 -4.55
CA ASN A 445 -0.75 40.03 -5.91
C ASN A 445 -1.29 41.44 -6.16
N GLY A 446 -0.53 42.44 -5.71
CA GLY A 446 -0.65 43.79 -6.22
C GLY A 446 0.06 43.90 -7.57
N ARG A 447 -0.64 44.39 -8.61
CA ARG A 447 -0.13 45.41 -9.56
C ARG A 447 -1.19 45.81 -10.62
N ASN A 448 -1.46 47.11 -10.59
CA ASN A 448 -1.64 48.07 -11.69
C ASN A 448 -2.70 47.89 -12.80
N ASP A 449 -3.72 48.75 -12.70
CA ASP A 449 -3.98 49.93 -13.55
C ASP A 449 -4.38 49.83 -15.04
N ASN A 450 -5.39 50.66 -15.38
CA ASN A 450 -5.90 51.11 -16.68
C ASN A 450 -6.68 50.17 -17.63
N SER A 451 -8.00 50.38 -17.77
CA SER A 451 -8.58 51.23 -18.85
C SER A 451 -10.11 51.08 -19.03
N ARG A 452 -10.72 52.22 -19.39
CA ARG A 452 -12.12 52.58 -19.73
C ARG A 452 -12.94 51.50 -20.46
N SER A 453 -14.27 51.40 -20.28
CA SER A 453 -15.27 52.18 -21.05
C SER A 453 -16.71 52.06 -20.48
N ASN A 454 -17.38 53.21 -20.33
CA ASN A 454 -18.84 53.39 -20.24
C ASN A 454 -19.38 53.59 -21.69
N PRO A 455 -20.62 53.26 -22.08
CA PRO A 455 -21.87 54.01 -21.71
C PRO A 455 -23.08 53.05 -21.46
N GLY A 456 -24.24 53.36 -20.89
CA GLY A 456 -25.05 54.58 -20.74
C GLY A 456 -26.52 54.21 -21.06
N ARG A 457 -27.49 54.89 -20.40
CA ARG A 457 -28.99 54.81 -20.44
C ARG A 457 -29.59 54.06 -19.23
N GLY A 458 -30.50 54.61 -18.42
CA GLY A 458 -31.28 55.84 -18.44
C GLY A 458 -32.53 55.58 -17.58
N GLY A 459 -32.73 56.35 -16.51
CA GLY A 459 -33.82 56.13 -15.54
C GLY A 459 -35.15 56.80 -15.91
N ARG A 460 -36.21 56.45 -15.17
CA ARG A 460 -37.29 57.34 -14.69
C ARG A 460 -38.33 56.59 -13.83
N ASP A 461 -38.42 57.04 -12.58
CA ASP A 461 -39.59 57.39 -11.73
C ASP A 461 -40.97 56.73 -11.84
N ARG A 462 -41.63 56.73 -10.66
CA ARG A 462 -43.07 56.53 -10.30
C ARG A 462 -43.44 55.14 -9.78
N ASP A 463 -44.26 54.94 -8.74
CA ASP A 463 -45.01 55.82 -7.83
C ASP A 463 -45.54 54.94 -6.65
N GLU A 464 -45.77 55.60 -5.51
CA GLU A 464 -46.88 55.45 -4.55
C GLU A 464 -47.27 54.09 -3.89
N ARG A 465 -47.14 54.08 -2.55
CA ARG A 465 -47.91 53.27 -1.55
C ARG A 465 -49.37 53.77 -1.50
N PRO A 466 -50.40 52.99 -1.07
CA PRO A 466 -50.59 52.42 0.30
C PRO A 466 -51.33 51.06 0.28
N GLY A 467 -51.63 50.28 1.34
CA GLY A 467 -51.59 50.32 2.80
C GLY A 467 -52.59 49.23 3.30
N GLY A 468 -52.40 48.66 4.50
CA GLY A 468 -53.52 48.14 5.31
C GLY A 468 -53.67 46.62 5.57
N TYR A 469 -53.23 46.22 6.77
CA TYR A 469 -53.98 45.52 7.84
C TYR A 469 -54.43 44.02 7.80
N ARG A 470 -54.34 43.43 9.02
CA ARG A 470 -54.89 42.16 9.60
C ARG A 470 -54.07 40.89 9.30
N GLY A 471 -53.56 40.12 10.26
CA GLY A 471 -53.84 39.97 11.69
C GLY A 471 -54.18 38.50 12.00
N GLY A 472 -53.55 37.91 13.02
CA GLY A 472 -54.13 36.75 13.74
C GLY A 472 -53.34 35.44 13.79
N ASN A 473 -52.48 35.31 14.81
CA ASN A 473 -52.51 34.26 15.84
C ASN A 473 -53.20 32.90 15.55
N ARG A 474 -52.46 31.79 15.67
CA ARG A 474 -52.57 30.80 16.78
C ARG A 474 -51.83 29.49 16.47
N ASP A 475 -50.91 29.16 17.36
CA ASP A 475 -50.86 27.91 18.13
C ASP A 475 -51.05 26.53 17.49
N ARG A 476 -50.14 25.64 17.90
CA ARG A 476 -50.25 24.16 18.02
C ARG A 476 -50.25 23.41 16.69
N GLY A 477 -49.60 22.26 16.56
CA GLY A 477 -49.04 21.34 17.52
C GLY A 477 -48.77 20.01 16.81
N ARG A 478 -47.93 19.20 17.43
CA ARG A 478 -47.47 17.85 17.04
C ARG A 478 -48.59 16.86 16.73
N GLY A 479 -48.24 15.82 15.96
CA GLY A 479 -48.84 14.47 15.98
C GLY A 479 -49.26 14.01 14.60
N SER A 480 -48.51 13.16 13.89
CA SER A 480 -48.46 11.69 14.06
C SER A 480 -49.84 11.03 14.08
N ASN A 481 -50.28 10.44 12.96
CA ASN A 481 -50.49 8.99 12.82
C ASN A 481 -51.31 8.61 11.57
N ARG A 482 -50.77 7.58 10.89
CA ARG A 482 -51.43 6.36 10.38
C ARG A 482 -52.72 6.45 9.52
N HIS A 483 -52.56 5.78 8.37
CA HIS A 483 -53.37 4.68 7.83
C HIS A 483 -54.31 4.93 6.63
N THR A 484 -53.97 4.20 5.57
CA THR A 484 -54.78 3.42 4.61
C THR A 484 -55.69 4.08 3.56
N SER A 485 -55.42 3.63 2.34
CA SER A 485 -56.37 3.26 1.27
C SER A 485 -57.08 4.40 0.55
N TYR A 486 -56.76 4.58 -0.74
CA TYR A 486 -57.65 4.18 -1.84
C TYR A 486 -57.01 4.58 -3.20
N GLY A 487 -57.22 3.73 -4.21
CA GLY A 487 -57.59 4.22 -5.54
C GLY A 487 -56.50 4.38 -6.61
N GLN A 488 -56.19 3.27 -7.28
CA GLN A 488 -56.06 3.10 -8.74
C GLN A 488 -55.88 4.33 -9.65
N ARG A 489 -54.87 4.29 -10.53
CA ARG A 489 -55.08 4.12 -11.99
C ARG A 489 -53.76 3.97 -12.76
N GLY A 490 -53.61 2.78 -13.37
CA GLY A 490 -53.37 2.63 -14.80
C GLY A 490 -51.95 2.81 -15.35
N GLY A 491 -51.47 1.81 -16.09
CA GLY A 491 -50.49 2.05 -17.15
C GLY A 491 -49.49 0.92 -17.45
N ALA A 492 -49.98 -0.17 -18.03
CA ALA A 492 -49.23 -1.36 -18.46
C ALA A 492 -48.01 -1.13 -19.38
N ARG A 493 -46.98 -2.01 -19.24
CA ARG A 493 -46.44 -2.97 -20.24
C ARG A 493 -45.09 -3.53 -19.73
N SER A 494 -45.08 -4.76 -19.23
CA SER A 494 -44.80 -6.03 -19.95
C SER A 494 -43.30 -6.33 -20.10
N GLY A 495 -42.87 -7.47 -19.54
CA GLY A 495 -41.56 -8.07 -19.81
C GLY A 495 -41.06 -9.02 -18.71
N HIS A 496 -41.48 -10.29 -18.79
CA HIS A 496 -41.04 -11.40 -17.93
C HIS A 496 -39.51 -11.58 -17.85
N ARG A 497 -38.99 -11.88 -16.65
CA ARG A 497 -38.11 -13.05 -16.39
C ARG A 497 -37.77 -13.19 -14.90
N GLY A 498 -38.17 -14.34 -14.34
CA GLY A 498 -37.23 -15.22 -13.63
C GLY A 498 -36.85 -14.85 -12.20
N ASP A 499 -37.68 -15.35 -11.29
CA ASP A 499 -37.29 -15.93 -10.00
C ASP A 499 -35.82 -16.38 -9.89
N ARG A 500 -35.11 -15.87 -8.89
CA ARG A 500 -34.17 -16.63 -8.04
C ARG A 500 -33.79 -15.79 -6.84
N GLY A 501 -34.50 -16.04 -5.75
CA GLY A 501 -34.03 -15.73 -4.42
C GLY A 501 -32.76 -16.52 -4.07
N GLY A 502 -32.09 -16.02 -3.05
CA GLY A 502 -31.24 -16.83 -2.20
C GLY A 502 -29.75 -16.79 -2.53
N GLY A 503 -29.00 -16.15 -1.64
CA GLY A 503 -27.92 -16.90 -1.02
C GLY A 503 -26.54 -16.30 -1.16
N ARG A 504 -26.10 -15.77 -0.02
CA ARG A 504 -24.78 -16.02 0.56
C ARG A 504 -23.60 -15.39 -0.17
N GLY A 505 -23.16 -14.28 0.41
CA GLY A 505 -21.77 -13.90 0.43
C GLY A 505 -20.88 -15.11 0.70
N ARG A 506 -19.89 -15.28 -0.17
CA ARG A 506 -18.77 -16.19 0.01
C ARG A 506 -17.54 -15.54 -0.60
N GLY A 507 -16.46 -15.56 0.18
CA GLY A 507 -15.10 -15.43 -0.33
C GLY A 507 -14.48 -14.05 -0.17
N ARG A 508 -14.29 -13.61 1.08
CA ARG A 508 -13.15 -12.74 1.39
C ARG A 508 -11.88 -13.60 1.20
N GLY A 509 -11.41 -13.69 -0.04
CA GLY A 509 -10.02 -14.04 -0.31
C GLY A 509 -9.18 -12.88 0.22
N GLY A 510 -8.19 -13.17 1.05
CA GLY A 510 -7.31 -12.16 1.62
C GLY A 510 -6.82 -11.22 0.53
N GLN A 511 -7.14 -9.93 0.64
CA GLN A 511 -6.50 -8.93 -0.21
C GLN A 511 -5.01 -9.00 0.10
N SER A 512 -4.20 -9.30 -0.91
CA SER A 512 -2.76 -9.12 -0.81
C SER A 512 -2.50 -7.71 -0.32
N GLN A 513 -1.65 -7.63 0.69
CA GLN A 513 -1.33 -6.40 1.41
C GLN A 513 -0.31 -5.53 0.66
N TYR A 514 0.19 -6.06 -0.46
CA TYR A 514 1.09 -5.51 -1.44
C TYR A 514 0.36 -4.60 -2.44
N ARG A 515 0.94 -3.44 -2.75
CA ARG A 515 0.53 -2.60 -3.89
C ARG A 515 1.71 -2.49 -4.84
N SER A 516 1.62 -3.18 -5.97
CA SER A 516 2.64 -3.20 -7.01
C SER A 516 2.49 -2.05 -8.01
N LEU A 517 3.38 -2.00 -9.00
CA LEU A 517 3.35 -1.07 -10.15
C LEU A 517 1.98 -0.92 -10.82
N ASP A 518 1.17 -1.98 -10.84
CA ASP A 518 -0.12 -2.03 -11.54
C ASP A 518 -1.33 -1.81 -10.60
N ASP A 519 -1.12 -1.71 -9.28
CA ASP A 519 -2.20 -1.64 -8.28
C ASP A 519 -2.56 -0.20 -7.86
N VAL A 520 -2.05 0.80 -8.58
CA VAL A 520 -2.28 2.22 -8.32
C VAL A 520 -3.71 2.68 -8.65
N ASP A 521 -4.47 1.89 -9.41
CA ASP A 521 -5.84 2.20 -9.80
C ASP A 521 -6.88 1.58 -8.84
N SER A 522 -7.07 2.23 -7.69
CA SER A 522 -8.36 2.23 -6.99
C SER A 522 -8.37 3.34 -5.94
N GLY A 523 -9.10 4.42 -6.24
CA GLY A 523 -9.36 5.56 -5.37
C GLY A 523 -10.23 5.24 -4.14
N ASN A 524 -9.94 4.16 -3.43
CA ASN A 524 -10.54 3.90 -2.14
C ASN A 524 -9.64 4.50 -1.06
N ARG A 525 -9.82 5.81 -0.81
CA ARG A 525 -9.49 6.43 0.47
C ARG A 525 -10.41 5.80 1.52
N GLY A 526 -10.13 4.57 1.91
CA GLY A 526 -10.74 3.97 3.09
C GLY A 526 -10.39 4.82 4.31
N PRO A 527 -11.29 4.94 5.29
CA PRO A 527 -10.97 5.65 6.53
C PRO A 527 -9.68 5.07 7.12
N ASP A 528 -8.77 5.95 7.52
CA ASP A 528 -7.50 5.60 8.16
C ASP A 528 -7.84 4.82 9.44
N ASN A 529 -7.84 3.48 9.37
CA ASN A 529 -8.14 2.60 10.49
C ASN A 529 -6.95 2.50 11.44
N ASN A 530 -6.16 3.58 11.58
CA ASN A 530 -5.08 3.62 12.54
C ASN A 530 -5.70 3.69 13.95
N PRO A 531 -5.52 2.65 14.80
CA PRO A 531 -6.12 2.59 16.12
C PRO A 531 -5.66 3.69 17.08
N ASP A 532 -4.51 4.32 16.81
CA ASP A 532 -3.92 5.36 17.65
C ASP A 532 -4.42 6.77 17.30
N ALA A 533 -5.16 6.94 16.19
CA ALA A 533 -5.77 8.21 15.80
C ALA A 533 -6.91 8.69 16.72
N PHE A 534 -7.29 7.88 17.71
CA PHE A 534 -8.42 8.12 18.63
C PHE A 534 -7.99 8.54 20.04
N TYR A 535 -6.69 8.76 20.27
CA TYR A 535 -6.22 9.37 21.52
C TYR A 535 -6.52 10.87 21.56
#